data_AF-A0A3F3HGZ8-F1
#
_entry.id   AF-A0A3F3HGZ8-F1
#
_cell.length_a   1.000
_cell.length_b   1.000
_cell.length_c   1.000
_cell.angle_alpha   90.00
_cell.angle_beta   90.00
_cell.angle_gamma   90.00
#
_symmetry.space_group_name_H-M   'P 1'
#
loop_
_entity.id
_entity.type
_entity.pdbx_description
1 polymer ?
#
loop_
_entity_poly.entity_id
_entity_poly.type
_entity_poly.pdbx_seq_one_letter_code
_entity_poly.pdbx_strand_id
1 'polypeptide(L)'
;MAYNAQKAIELARSLKGRVTYSMDWDKRDGMAYFDCSGLVYYILSETGAIDKSYLKRSHYTGTLKRDLEAAGFVEVSGDQTQAGDVFIWGGNYGEAAGGACHTGFMTSNDTEISACYYTLGQAGTAVQELNHDYYWALDGKPEYHFFHYVGGTPANVTPQDDSNQETAVAYQEATSIDKFKNGGNKFYIGGWMNVQDVQQVNDIWQVRIDELAKEPFDWTDNGIPCVVLDTESGARNFEVGDRVKFKDDYRSGTIDEYDEAENAIGIDFIKGYGRIWMDADKAWHHE
;
A
#
# COMPACT_ATOMS: atom_id res chain seq x y z
N MET A 1 26.20 18.12 -8.69
CA MET A 1 25.97 16.84 -9.39
C MET A 1 24.79 17.03 -10.34
N ALA A 2 24.65 16.24 -11.38
CA ALA A 2 23.52 16.35 -12.32
C ALA A 2 22.87 14.98 -12.41
N TYR A 3 21.54 14.93 -12.53
CA TYR A 3 20.79 13.70 -12.64
C TYR A 3 21.29 12.87 -13.83
N ASN A 4 21.42 11.55 -13.62
CA ASN A 4 21.79 10.60 -14.66
C ASN A 4 20.68 9.56 -14.83
N ALA A 5 19.85 9.77 -15.85
CA ALA A 5 18.72 8.91 -16.22
C ALA A 5 19.13 7.44 -16.44
N GLN A 6 20.22 7.20 -17.15
CA GLN A 6 20.70 5.84 -17.43
C GLN A 6 21.08 5.12 -16.12
N LYS A 7 21.83 5.80 -15.24
CA LYS A 7 22.19 5.28 -13.92
C LYS A 7 20.96 5.03 -13.06
N ALA A 8 19.93 5.86 -13.17
CA ALA A 8 18.68 5.71 -12.41
C ALA A 8 17.97 4.40 -12.78
N ILE A 9 17.80 4.15 -14.08
CA ILE A 9 17.15 2.95 -14.59
C ILE A 9 17.98 1.70 -14.27
N GLU A 10 19.30 1.75 -14.43
CA GLU A 10 20.19 0.64 -14.08
C GLU A 10 20.12 0.31 -12.59
N LEU A 11 20.10 1.33 -11.73
CA LEU A 11 19.96 1.15 -10.29
C LEU A 11 18.60 0.55 -9.95
N ALA A 12 17.50 1.07 -10.50
CA ALA A 12 16.17 0.51 -10.33
C ALA A 12 16.11 -0.97 -10.70
N ARG A 13 16.62 -1.33 -11.89
CA ARG A 13 16.67 -2.73 -12.35
C ARG A 13 17.52 -3.63 -11.46
N SER A 14 18.59 -3.10 -10.86
CA SER A 14 19.46 -3.86 -9.96
C SER A 14 18.79 -4.28 -8.64
N LEU A 15 17.70 -3.60 -8.27
CA LEU A 15 16.91 -3.87 -7.05
C LEU A 15 15.83 -4.94 -7.25
N LYS A 16 15.55 -5.32 -8.50
CA LYS A 16 14.63 -6.43 -8.82
C LYS A 16 15.12 -7.73 -8.20
N GLY A 17 14.24 -8.46 -7.51
CA GLY A 17 14.57 -9.72 -6.83
C GLY A 17 15.26 -9.53 -5.46
N ARG A 18 15.40 -8.29 -4.97
CA ARG A 18 16.14 -7.99 -3.71
C ARG A 18 15.33 -7.22 -2.67
N VAL A 19 14.32 -6.47 -3.11
CA VAL A 19 13.55 -5.54 -2.28
C VAL A 19 12.14 -6.07 -2.09
N THR A 20 11.63 -5.98 -0.86
CA THR A 20 10.23 -6.28 -0.50
C THR A 20 9.43 -4.98 -0.32
N TYR A 21 8.15 -4.98 -0.70
CA TYR A 21 7.33 -3.77 -0.60
C TYR A 21 7.02 -3.48 0.86
N SER A 22 7.14 -2.23 1.30
CA SER A 22 6.72 -1.83 2.64
C SER A 22 6.39 -0.35 2.72
N MET A 23 5.21 -0.04 3.26
CA MET A 23 4.80 1.32 3.64
C MET A 23 5.25 1.69 5.05
N ASP A 24 5.93 0.78 5.77
CA ASP A 24 6.44 1.04 7.11
C ASP A 24 7.49 2.16 7.03
N TRP A 25 7.18 3.28 7.69
CA TRP A 25 7.96 4.50 7.63
C TRP A 25 9.43 4.28 8.00
N ASP A 26 9.70 3.39 8.96
CA ASP A 26 11.06 3.12 9.44
C ASP A 26 11.85 2.16 8.53
N LYS A 27 11.17 1.50 7.58
CA LYS A 27 11.77 0.49 6.70
C LYS A 27 11.94 0.96 5.26
N ARG A 28 11.06 1.85 4.80
CA ARG A 28 10.88 2.20 3.38
C ARG A 28 12.00 3.00 2.71
N ASP A 29 13.03 3.41 3.46
CA ASP A 29 14.23 4.09 2.94
C ASP A 29 15.47 3.15 2.89
N GLY A 30 15.26 1.86 3.17
CA GLY A 30 16.32 0.86 3.27
C GLY A 30 16.48 0.00 2.01
N MET A 31 17.68 -0.53 1.77
CA MET A 31 17.95 -1.38 0.60
C MET A 31 17.17 -2.72 0.57
N ALA A 32 16.48 -3.09 1.65
CA ALA A 32 15.66 -4.29 1.74
C ALA A 32 14.15 -4.01 1.54
N TYR A 33 13.70 -2.77 1.77
CA TYR A 33 12.29 -2.41 1.72
C TYR A 33 12.07 -1.03 1.11
N PHE A 34 11.13 -0.93 0.17
CA PHE A 34 10.74 0.35 -0.42
C PHE A 34 9.22 0.39 -0.61
N ASP A 35 8.62 1.57 -0.42
CA ASP A 35 7.36 1.95 -1.08
C ASP A 35 7.66 2.63 -2.43
N CYS A 36 6.62 3.01 -3.17
CA CYS A 36 6.76 3.64 -4.49
C CYS A 36 7.63 4.90 -4.43
N SER A 37 7.38 5.79 -3.46
CA SER A 37 8.08 7.05 -3.29
C SER A 37 9.50 6.88 -2.74
N GLY A 38 9.70 5.99 -1.77
CA GLY A 38 11.00 5.70 -1.15
C GLY A 38 12.00 5.17 -2.17
N LEU A 39 11.55 4.30 -3.11
CA LEU A 39 12.38 3.88 -4.24
C LEU A 39 12.82 5.09 -5.08
N VAL A 40 11.89 5.99 -5.40
CA VAL A 40 12.19 7.18 -6.22
C VAL A 40 13.18 8.10 -5.52
N TYR A 41 12.94 8.48 -4.26
CA TYR A 41 13.85 9.32 -3.49
C TYR A 41 15.24 8.69 -3.31
N TYR A 42 15.30 7.38 -3.04
CA TYR A 42 16.56 6.65 -2.98
C TYR A 42 17.34 6.78 -4.29
N ILE A 43 16.71 6.50 -5.43
CA ILE A 43 17.35 6.57 -6.75
C ILE A 43 17.75 8.00 -7.10
N LEU A 44 16.89 8.99 -6.88
CA LEU A 44 17.20 10.41 -7.14
C LEU A 44 18.43 10.86 -6.33
N SER A 45 18.57 10.39 -5.09
CA SER A 45 19.73 10.70 -4.24
C SER A 45 21.02 10.03 -4.74
N GLU A 46 20.95 8.75 -5.15
CA GLU A 46 22.11 7.97 -5.63
C GLU A 46 22.56 8.38 -7.05
N THR A 47 21.68 9.04 -7.80
CA THR A 47 21.95 9.55 -9.15
C THR A 47 22.25 11.04 -9.20
N GLY A 48 22.25 11.71 -8.03
CA GLY A 48 22.70 13.09 -7.91
C GLY A 48 21.69 14.13 -8.38
N ALA A 49 20.40 13.77 -8.49
CA ALA A 49 19.30 14.71 -8.72
C ALA A 49 19.02 15.55 -7.46
N ILE A 50 19.01 14.87 -6.31
CA ILE A 50 18.78 15.48 -4.99
C ILE A 50 19.92 15.12 -4.03
N ASP A 51 20.06 15.88 -2.95
CA ASP A 51 21.01 15.54 -1.88
C ASP A 51 20.45 14.43 -0.96
N LYS A 52 21.33 13.64 -0.35
CA LYS A 52 20.92 12.57 0.59
C LYS A 52 20.21 13.09 1.85
N SER A 53 20.31 14.38 2.17
CA SER A 53 19.52 15.03 3.22
C SER A 53 18.00 14.96 2.99
N TYR A 54 17.54 14.79 1.75
CA TYR A 54 16.10 14.58 1.45
C TYR A 54 15.56 13.31 2.11
N LEU A 55 16.38 12.27 2.28
CA LEU A 55 15.99 11.03 2.95
C LEU A 55 15.85 11.19 4.47
N LYS A 56 16.23 12.34 5.03
CA LYS A 56 16.13 12.63 6.48
C LYS A 56 14.90 13.46 6.85
N ARG A 57 14.14 13.93 5.87
CA ARG A 57 12.88 14.65 6.08
C ARG A 57 11.69 13.74 5.78
N SER A 58 10.51 14.15 6.20
CA SER A 58 9.27 13.55 5.73
C SER A 58 9.12 13.79 4.23
N HIS A 59 9.12 12.70 3.47
CA HIS A 59 9.03 12.71 2.01
C HIS A 59 8.09 11.60 1.55
N TYR A 60 7.21 11.90 0.61
CA TYR A 60 6.25 10.93 0.06
C TYR A 60 5.82 11.44 -1.32
N THR A 61 4.97 10.70 -2.04
CA THR A 61 4.58 11.08 -3.40
C THR A 61 4.04 12.51 -3.52
N GLY A 62 3.25 12.99 -2.55
CA GLY A 62 2.72 14.37 -2.58
C GLY A 62 3.79 15.46 -2.43
N THR A 63 4.95 15.18 -1.82
CA THR A 63 6.07 16.15 -1.83
C THR A 63 6.89 16.11 -3.12
N LEU A 64 6.74 15.05 -3.92
CA LEU A 64 7.66 14.72 -5.00
C LEU A 64 7.64 15.76 -6.13
N LYS A 65 6.47 16.31 -6.49
CA LYS A 65 6.38 17.38 -7.51
C LYS A 65 7.32 18.53 -7.19
N ARG A 66 7.18 19.11 -5.99
CA ARG A 66 7.98 20.27 -5.54
C ARG A 66 9.47 19.96 -5.58
N ASP A 67 9.84 18.75 -5.16
CA ASP A 67 11.24 18.35 -5.06
C ASP A 67 11.87 18.05 -6.43
N LEU A 68 11.09 17.48 -7.34
CA LEU A 68 11.47 17.29 -8.74
C LEU A 68 11.69 18.66 -9.41
N GLU A 69 10.77 19.60 -9.24
CA GLU A 69 10.89 20.96 -9.76
C GLU A 69 12.14 21.67 -9.20
N ALA A 70 12.39 21.54 -7.88
CA ALA A 70 13.59 22.08 -7.24
C ALA A 70 14.89 21.42 -7.74
N ALA A 71 14.83 20.16 -8.16
CA ALA A 71 15.96 19.42 -8.74
C ALA A 71 16.21 19.76 -10.22
N GLY A 72 15.30 20.47 -10.89
CA GLY A 72 15.42 20.82 -12.32
C GLY A 72 14.66 19.90 -13.27
N PHE A 73 13.63 19.22 -12.77
CA PHE A 73 12.63 18.57 -13.62
C PHE A 73 11.50 19.54 -13.99
N VAL A 74 10.90 19.31 -15.15
CA VAL A 74 9.71 20.03 -15.62
C VAL A 74 8.63 19.03 -15.99
N GLU A 75 7.37 19.39 -15.76
CA GLU A 75 6.25 18.56 -16.16
C GLU A 75 6.14 18.48 -17.70
N VAL A 76 5.90 17.28 -18.23
CA VAL A 76 5.74 17.00 -19.66
C VAL A 76 4.47 16.21 -19.91
N SER A 77 3.93 16.30 -21.13
CA SER A 77 2.75 15.53 -21.51
C SER A 77 3.09 14.04 -21.72
N GLY A 78 2.08 13.17 -21.56
CA GLY A 78 2.27 11.71 -21.66
C GLY A 78 2.78 11.21 -23.01
N ASP A 79 2.60 11.97 -24.10
CA ASP A 79 3.15 11.68 -25.42
C ASP A 79 4.62 12.13 -25.61
N GLN A 80 5.19 12.80 -24.60
CA GLN A 80 6.57 13.28 -24.57
C GLN A 80 7.44 12.53 -23.56
N THR A 81 6.93 11.45 -22.96
CA THR A 81 7.67 10.64 -22.00
C THR A 81 8.89 9.98 -22.65
N GLN A 82 9.94 9.84 -21.86
CA GLN A 82 11.16 9.14 -22.23
C GLN A 82 11.80 8.44 -21.04
N ALA A 83 12.77 7.58 -21.35
CA ALA A 83 13.55 6.90 -20.33
C ALA A 83 14.22 7.90 -19.37
N GLY A 84 13.97 7.71 -18.07
CA GLY A 84 14.48 8.55 -16.97
C GLY A 84 13.47 9.57 -16.45
N ASP A 85 12.32 9.71 -17.09
CA ASP A 85 11.27 10.58 -16.55
C ASP A 85 10.65 9.95 -15.30
N VAL A 86 10.23 10.79 -14.36
CA VAL A 86 9.51 10.36 -13.16
C VAL A 86 8.02 10.53 -13.41
N PHE A 87 7.23 9.50 -13.15
CA PHE A 87 5.77 9.60 -13.22
C PHE A 87 5.17 9.73 -11.82
N ILE A 88 4.05 10.41 -11.71
CA ILE A 88 3.24 10.50 -10.49
C ILE A 88 1.80 10.16 -10.86
N TRP A 89 1.20 9.21 -10.17
CA TRP A 89 -0.22 8.90 -10.20
C TRP A 89 -0.89 9.37 -8.91
N GLY A 90 -2.16 9.75 -9.02
CA GLY A 90 -3.01 10.14 -7.89
C GLY A 90 -3.39 11.62 -7.93
N GLY A 91 -4.57 11.91 -7.39
CA GLY A 91 -5.15 13.25 -7.39
C GLY A 91 -4.23 14.30 -6.77
N ASN A 92 -4.15 15.47 -7.41
CA ASN A 92 -3.30 16.59 -6.98
C ASN A 92 -1.85 16.13 -6.76
N TYR A 93 -1.22 15.49 -7.77
CA TYR A 93 0.17 15.02 -7.70
C TYR A 93 0.45 14.07 -6.52
N GLY A 94 -0.55 13.28 -6.11
CA GLY A 94 -0.46 12.36 -4.97
C GLY A 94 -0.64 13.02 -3.60
N GLU A 95 -0.81 14.34 -3.50
CA GLU A 95 -1.11 15.06 -2.25
C GLU A 95 -2.53 14.76 -1.75
N ALA A 96 -3.50 14.62 -2.66
CA ALA A 96 -4.90 14.35 -2.32
C ALA A 96 -5.23 12.84 -2.29
N ALA A 97 -4.26 11.98 -2.53
CA ALA A 97 -4.49 10.56 -2.80
C ALA A 97 -4.15 9.61 -1.64
N GLY A 98 -3.51 10.08 -0.56
CA GLY A 98 -3.05 9.18 0.51
C GLY A 98 -2.20 8.04 -0.08
N GLY A 99 -2.49 6.78 0.27
CA GLY A 99 -1.83 5.58 -0.29
C GLY A 99 -2.28 5.16 -1.69
N ALA A 100 -3.22 5.88 -2.33
CA ALA A 100 -3.68 5.67 -3.72
C ALA A 100 -2.91 6.52 -4.74
N CYS A 101 -1.68 6.91 -4.38
CA CYS A 101 -0.73 7.49 -5.31
C CYS A 101 0.35 6.48 -5.64
N HIS A 102 0.85 6.54 -6.86
CA HIS A 102 1.93 5.69 -7.32
C HIS A 102 2.99 6.50 -8.03
N THR A 103 4.23 6.06 -7.98
CA THR A 103 5.33 6.77 -8.63
C THR A 103 6.47 5.81 -8.94
N GLY A 104 7.31 6.22 -9.88
CA GLY A 104 8.43 5.44 -10.38
C GLY A 104 9.10 6.16 -11.54
N PHE A 105 9.90 5.42 -12.29
CA PHE A 105 10.61 5.93 -13.46
C PHE A 105 10.08 5.30 -14.74
N MET A 106 10.02 6.07 -15.81
CA MET A 106 9.88 5.55 -17.16
C MET A 106 11.20 4.91 -17.60
N THR A 107 11.17 3.68 -18.10
CA THR A 107 12.34 2.99 -18.69
C THR A 107 12.33 3.00 -20.21
N SER A 108 11.18 3.31 -20.80
CA SER A 108 10.91 3.67 -22.20
C SER A 108 9.72 4.62 -22.23
N ASN A 109 9.18 4.93 -23.41
CA ASN A 109 8.01 5.80 -23.54
C ASN A 109 6.71 5.14 -23.02
N ASP A 110 6.70 3.81 -22.82
CA ASP A 110 5.50 3.03 -22.47
C ASP A 110 5.72 2.03 -21.33
N THR A 111 6.94 1.92 -20.82
CA THR A 111 7.32 0.97 -19.77
C THR A 111 7.81 1.74 -18.56
N GLU A 112 7.30 1.38 -17.39
CA GLU A 112 7.66 1.96 -16.11
C GLU A 112 8.43 0.95 -15.24
N ILE A 113 9.22 1.46 -14.31
CA ILE A 113 9.80 0.69 -13.21
C ILE A 113 9.52 1.39 -11.88
N SER A 114 8.93 0.64 -10.95
CA SER A 114 8.50 1.15 -9.65
C SER A 114 8.53 0.07 -8.58
N ALA A 115 8.54 0.48 -7.31
CA ALA A 115 8.28 -0.40 -6.19
C ALA A 115 6.77 -0.43 -5.95
N CYS A 116 6.15 -1.60 -6.08
CA CYS A 116 4.70 -1.74 -6.04
C CYS A 116 4.26 -3.06 -5.41
N TYR A 117 2.95 -3.15 -5.17
CA TYR A 117 2.30 -4.34 -4.61
C TYR A 117 1.76 -5.30 -5.69
N TYR A 118 2.19 -5.18 -6.94
CA TYR A 118 1.72 -6.01 -8.07
C TYR A 118 1.84 -7.52 -7.81
N THR A 119 2.86 -7.93 -7.04
CA THR A 119 3.13 -9.32 -6.66
C THR A 119 2.57 -9.69 -5.27
N LEU A 120 1.61 -8.90 -4.76
CA LEU A 120 0.97 -9.10 -3.47
C LEU A 120 1.96 -9.16 -2.29
N GLY A 121 3.00 -8.32 -2.33
CA GLY A 121 3.97 -8.19 -1.25
C GLY A 121 4.94 -9.35 -1.10
N GLN A 122 5.04 -10.26 -2.07
CA GLN A 122 6.00 -11.36 -2.03
C GLN A 122 7.42 -10.82 -1.77
N ALA A 123 8.18 -11.55 -0.94
CA ALA A 123 9.51 -11.13 -0.54
C ALA A 123 10.44 -11.01 -1.76
N GLY A 124 11.14 -9.88 -1.87
CA GLY A 124 12.08 -9.61 -2.97
C GLY A 124 11.43 -9.19 -4.29
N THR A 125 10.11 -9.06 -4.37
CA THR A 125 9.39 -8.78 -5.64
C THR A 125 8.75 -7.40 -5.70
N ALA A 126 9.19 -6.45 -4.87
CA ALA A 126 8.63 -5.09 -4.87
C ALA A 126 8.87 -4.36 -6.19
N VAL A 127 10.10 -4.45 -6.72
CA VAL A 127 10.47 -3.70 -7.93
C VAL A 127 10.00 -4.45 -9.16
N GLN A 128 9.02 -3.88 -9.84
CA GLN A 128 8.44 -4.41 -11.07
C GLN A 128 8.73 -3.45 -12.23
N GLU A 129 8.81 -4.02 -13.43
CA GLU A 129 8.95 -3.24 -14.65
C GLU A 129 7.84 -3.68 -15.60
N LEU A 130 6.87 -2.82 -15.81
CA LEU A 130 5.58 -3.12 -16.41
C LEU A 130 5.27 -2.11 -17.52
N ASN A 131 4.38 -2.46 -18.43
CA ASN A 131 3.80 -1.44 -19.31
C ASN A 131 2.99 -0.46 -18.44
N HIS A 132 3.26 0.83 -18.61
CA HIS A 132 2.67 1.90 -17.82
C HIS A 132 1.14 1.88 -17.92
N ASP A 133 0.60 1.93 -19.13
CA ASP A 133 -0.85 2.03 -19.36
C ASP A 133 -1.61 0.79 -18.88
N TYR A 134 -0.99 -0.38 -19.01
CA TYR A 134 -1.52 -1.63 -18.46
C TYR A 134 -1.61 -1.55 -16.93
N TYR A 135 -0.54 -1.15 -16.25
CA TYR A 135 -0.55 -1.11 -14.80
C TYR A 135 -1.45 0.01 -14.25
N TRP A 136 -1.41 1.19 -14.89
CA TRP A 136 -2.31 2.31 -14.63
C TRP A 136 -3.79 1.92 -14.77
N ALA A 137 -4.13 1.09 -15.77
CA ALA A 137 -5.49 0.59 -15.94
C ALA A 137 -5.91 -0.39 -14.84
N LEU A 138 -4.99 -1.19 -14.30
CA LEU A 138 -5.26 -2.06 -13.15
C LEU A 138 -5.51 -1.24 -11.87
N ASP A 139 -4.93 -0.05 -11.78
CA ASP A 139 -5.05 0.87 -10.65
C ASP A 139 -6.27 1.80 -10.76
N GLY A 140 -7.19 1.54 -11.69
CA GLY A 140 -8.42 2.33 -11.85
C GLY A 140 -8.24 3.64 -12.60
N LYS A 141 -7.10 3.82 -13.29
CA LYS A 141 -6.79 4.99 -14.12
C LYS A 141 -6.79 6.33 -13.36
N PRO A 142 -6.00 6.46 -12.27
CA PRO A 142 -5.89 7.72 -11.54
C PRO A 142 -5.36 8.87 -12.42
N GLU A 143 -5.49 10.11 -11.93
CA GLU A 143 -4.77 11.25 -12.52
C GLU A 143 -3.26 10.93 -12.62
N TYR A 144 -2.59 11.35 -13.69
CA TYR A 144 -1.17 11.10 -13.90
C TYR A 144 -0.42 12.34 -14.40
N HIS A 145 0.86 12.42 -14.03
CA HIS A 145 1.79 13.47 -14.42
C HIS A 145 3.17 12.87 -14.70
N PHE A 146 3.94 13.48 -15.60
CA PHE A 146 5.29 13.04 -15.94
C PHE A 146 6.27 14.21 -15.80
N PHE A 147 7.46 13.93 -15.32
CA PHE A 147 8.49 14.93 -15.03
C PHE A 147 9.79 14.56 -15.73
N HIS A 148 10.23 15.45 -16.61
CA HIS A 148 11.44 15.31 -17.41
C HIS A 148 12.56 16.19 -16.88
N TYR A 149 13.76 15.62 -16.75
CA TYR A 149 14.92 16.38 -16.29
C TYR A 149 15.53 17.24 -17.41
N VAL A 150 15.51 18.57 -17.23
CA VAL A 150 16.06 19.54 -18.21
C VAL A 150 17.34 20.22 -17.73
N GLY A 151 17.82 19.87 -16.53
CA GLY A 151 19.00 20.45 -15.92
C GLY A 151 18.67 21.34 -14.72
N GLY A 152 19.55 21.32 -13.73
CA GLY A 152 19.41 22.07 -12.48
C GLY A 152 20.62 21.88 -11.57
N THR A 153 20.75 22.72 -10.55
CA THR A 153 21.73 22.49 -9.47
C THR A 153 21.05 21.67 -8.39
N PRO A 154 21.66 20.59 -7.86
CA PRO A 154 21.06 19.82 -6.77
C PRO A 154 20.76 20.76 -5.62
N ALA A 155 19.50 20.84 -5.26
CA ALA A 155 19.09 21.62 -4.12
C ALA A 155 19.65 20.96 -2.86
N ASN A 156 20.45 21.71 -2.09
CA ASN A 156 20.68 21.35 -0.69
C ASN A 156 19.43 21.78 0.07
N VAL A 157 18.70 20.81 0.61
CA VAL A 157 17.73 21.11 1.66
C VAL A 157 18.44 21.00 2.99
N THR A 158 18.47 22.09 3.73
CA THR A 158 18.65 21.98 5.17
C THR A 158 17.51 21.08 5.67
N PRO A 159 17.73 20.12 6.60
CA PRO A 159 16.63 19.49 7.30
C PRO A 159 15.81 20.61 7.92
N GLN A 160 14.69 20.94 7.28
CA GLN A 160 13.78 21.92 7.80
C GLN A 160 12.95 21.17 8.83
N ASP A 161 13.05 21.63 10.06
CA ASP A 161 12.01 21.41 11.05
C ASP A 161 10.74 22.03 10.45
N ASP A 162 9.88 21.19 9.85
CA ASP A 162 8.64 21.59 9.17
C ASP A 162 7.55 22.03 10.18
N SER A 163 7.95 22.78 11.20
CA SER A 163 7.08 23.32 12.23
C SER A 163 6.31 24.57 11.80
N ASN A 164 6.42 25.07 10.56
CA ASN A 164 5.63 26.23 10.12
C ASN A 164 5.43 26.34 8.59
N GLN A 165 4.58 25.47 8.03
CA GLN A 165 3.45 25.90 7.20
C GLN A 165 2.23 25.04 7.56
N GLU A 166 1.79 25.18 8.81
CA GLU A 166 0.43 24.89 9.21
C GLU A 166 -0.52 25.92 8.57
N THR A 167 -1.15 25.55 7.46
CA THR A 167 -2.58 25.35 7.59
C THR A 167 -2.76 23.89 7.93
N ALA A 168 -2.91 23.63 9.23
CA ALA A 168 -3.16 22.31 9.78
C ALA A 168 -4.45 21.72 9.18
N VAL A 169 -4.33 21.02 8.06
CA VAL A 169 -5.06 19.76 7.91
C VAL A 169 -4.18 18.75 8.62
N ALA A 170 -4.65 18.30 9.79
CA ALA A 170 -3.98 17.27 10.55
C ALA A 170 -3.62 16.11 9.62
N TYR A 171 -2.32 15.76 9.56
CA TYR A 171 -1.89 14.48 9.03
C TYR A 171 -2.49 13.41 9.95
N GLN A 172 -3.67 12.92 9.60
CA GLN A 172 -4.14 11.65 10.15
C GLN A 172 -3.37 10.56 9.41
N GLU A 173 -2.76 9.62 10.16
CA GLU A 173 -2.39 8.35 9.54
C GLU A 173 -3.59 7.85 8.76
N ALA A 174 -3.38 7.47 7.49
CA ALA A 174 -4.43 6.85 6.69
C ALA A 174 -4.99 5.69 7.51
N THR A 175 -6.29 5.73 7.78
CA THR A 175 -6.97 4.69 8.56
C THR A 175 -6.79 3.36 7.83
N SER A 176 -6.93 2.22 8.52
CA SER A 176 -6.86 0.95 7.81
C SER A 176 -7.96 0.81 6.77
N ILE A 177 -9.11 1.49 6.95
CA ILE A 177 -10.13 1.66 5.91
C ILE A 177 -9.57 2.38 4.68
N ASP A 178 -8.86 3.49 4.85
CA ASP A 178 -8.22 4.20 3.74
C ASP A 178 -7.20 3.28 3.06
N LYS A 179 -6.41 2.54 3.82
CA LYS A 179 -5.44 1.57 3.27
C LYS A 179 -6.13 0.47 2.46
N PHE A 180 -7.27 -0.05 2.91
CA PHE A 180 -8.06 -1.03 2.16
C PHE A 180 -8.66 -0.45 0.88
N LYS A 181 -9.24 0.74 0.95
CA LYS A 181 -9.80 1.43 -0.23
C LYS A 181 -8.70 1.67 -1.27
N ASN A 182 -7.53 2.08 -0.81
CA ASN A 182 -6.35 2.30 -1.64
C ASN A 182 -5.79 0.97 -2.20
N GLY A 183 -5.95 -0.15 -1.49
CA GLY A 183 -5.58 -1.50 -1.92
C GLY A 183 -6.58 -2.17 -2.88
N GLY A 184 -7.53 -1.41 -3.45
CA GLY A 184 -8.55 -1.93 -4.35
C GLY A 184 -9.67 -2.68 -3.63
N ASN A 185 -9.96 -2.31 -2.39
CA ASN A 185 -10.95 -2.95 -1.50
C ASN A 185 -10.68 -4.45 -1.31
N LYS A 186 -9.42 -4.88 -1.21
CA LYS A 186 -9.07 -6.29 -1.05
C LYS A 186 -8.62 -6.60 0.37
N PHE A 187 -8.97 -7.79 0.87
CA PHE A 187 -8.48 -8.30 2.14
C PHE A 187 -7.71 -9.61 1.95
N TYR A 188 -6.81 -9.89 2.89
CA TYR A 188 -6.13 -11.17 3.05
C TYR A 188 -5.96 -11.45 4.55
N ILE A 189 -6.41 -12.61 5.03
CA ILE A 189 -6.33 -13.06 6.42
C ILE A 189 -5.87 -14.52 6.42
N GLY A 190 -4.55 -14.74 6.34
CA GLY A 190 -3.96 -16.07 6.12
C GLY A 190 -3.53 -16.81 7.38
N GLY A 191 -3.29 -16.09 8.47
CA GLY A 191 -2.74 -16.62 9.70
C GLY A 191 -3.70 -17.44 10.55
N TRP A 192 -3.10 -18.08 11.55
CA TRP A 192 -3.80 -18.84 12.57
C TRP A 192 -4.29 -17.92 13.69
N MET A 193 -5.55 -18.09 14.05
CA MET A 193 -6.25 -17.34 15.08
C MET A 193 -6.76 -18.24 16.21
N ASN A 194 -7.05 -17.65 17.36
CA ASN A 194 -7.57 -18.39 18.51
C ASN A 194 -9.08 -18.19 18.70
N VAL A 195 -9.80 -19.29 18.88
CA VAL A 195 -11.22 -19.29 19.24
C VAL A 195 -11.38 -18.87 20.70
N GLN A 196 -12.08 -17.76 20.94
CA GLN A 196 -12.34 -17.23 22.29
C GLN A 196 -13.68 -17.69 22.85
N ASP A 197 -14.68 -17.86 21.99
CA ASP A 197 -16.00 -18.37 22.37
C ASP A 197 -16.65 -19.09 21.18
N VAL A 198 -17.61 -19.97 21.46
CA VAL A 198 -18.33 -20.75 20.45
C VAL A 198 -19.82 -20.73 20.79
N GLN A 199 -20.65 -20.25 19.85
CA GLN A 199 -22.09 -20.18 20.06
C GLN A 199 -22.86 -20.53 18.78
N GLN A 200 -24.03 -21.12 18.96
CA GLN A 200 -25.01 -21.27 17.88
C GLN A 200 -25.97 -20.07 17.90
N VAL A 201 -26.03 -19.32 16.80
CA VAL A 201 -26.91 -18.16 16.63
C VAL A 201 -27.55 -18.25 15.25
N ASN A 202 -28.88 -18.08 15.18
CA ASN A 202 -29.67 -18.24 13.95
C ASN A 202 -29.37 -19.56 13.20
N ASP A 203 -29.30 -20.67 13.95
CA ASP A 203 -28.98 -22.02 13.48
C ASP A 203 -27.58 -22.21 12.87
N ILE A 204 -26.72 -21.19 12.91
CA ILE A 204 -25.33 -21.24 12.44
C ILE A 204 -24.40 -21.34 13.64
N TRP A 205 -23.49 -22.31 13.60
CA TRP A 205 -22.38 -22.38 14.55
C TRP A 205 -21.31 -21.35 14.17
N GLN A 206 -20.96 -20.51 15.13
CA GLN A 206 -20.04 -19.40 14.95
C GLN A 206 -19.00 -19.40 16.07
N VAL A 207 -17.84 -18.81 15.77
CA VAL A 207 -16.78 -18.56 16.75
C VAL A 207 -16.56 -17.07 16.93
N ARG A 208 -16.17 -16.68 18.14
CA ARG A 208 -15.63 -15.36 18.46
C ARG A 208 -14.11 -15.39 18.31
N ILE A 209 -13.57 -14.47 17.53
CA ILE A 209 -12.13 -14.28 17.33
C ILE A 209 -11.80 -12.81 17.65
N ASP A 210 -11.23 -12.56 18.82
CA ASP A 210 -10.91 -11.18 19.27
C ASP A 210 -9.82 -10.52 18.41
N GLU A 211 -9.00 -11.33 17.75
CA GLU A 211 -7.96 -10.92 16.81
C GLU A 211 -8.53 -10.27 15.54
N LEU A 212 -9.85 -10.37 15.29
CA LEU A 212 -10.53 -9.75 14.15
C LEU A 212 -11.79 -8.96 14.54
N ALA A 213 -12.46 -9.33 15.63
CA ALA A 213 -13.73 -8.76 16.01
C ALA A 213 -13.66 -7.23 16.17
N LYS A 214 -14.63 -6.53 15.58
CA LYS A 214 -14.92 -5.14 15.96
C LYS A 214 -15.53 -5.11 17.36
N GLU A 215 -15.33 -4.02 18.07
CA GLU A 215 -15.93 -3.82 19.39
C GLU A 215 -17.03 -2.73 19.32
N PRO A 216 -18.16 -2.91 20.03
CA PRO A 216 -18.50 -4.07 20.86
C PRO A 216 -18.84 -5.31 20.02
N PHE A 217 -18.42 -6.49 20.49
CA PHE A 217 -18.74 -7.75 19.82
C PHE A 217 -20.25 -8.06 19.83
N ASP A 218 -20.80 -8.40 18.66
CA ASP A 218 -22.13 -8.95 18.47
C ASP A 218 -22.09 -10.24 17.62
N TRP A 219 -22.88 -11.25 18.00
CA TRP A 219 -22.86 -12.55 17.31
C TRP A 219 -23.50 -12.54 15.91
N THR A 220 -24.37 -11.58 15.62
CA THR A 220 -25.00 -11.41 14.30
C THR A 220 -24.15 -10.56 13.36
N ASP A 221 -23.28 -9.71 13.91
CA ASP A 221 -22.38 -8.86 13.12
C ASP A 221 -20.95 -9.41 13.01
N ASN A 222 -20.40 -10.02 14.07
CA ASN A 222 -18.96 -10.35 14.19
C ASN A 222 -18.68 -11.84 14.34
N GLY A 223 -19.71 -12.65 14.59
CA GLY A 223 -19.55 -14.10 14.68
C GLY A 223 -19.01 -14.64 13.36
N ILE A 224 -17.94 -15.44 13.42
CA ILE A 224 -17.37 -16.07 12.23
C ILE A 224 -17.95 -17.49 12.10
N PRO A 225 -18.72 -17.81 11.04
CA PRO A 225 -19.27 -19.14 10.82
C PRO A 225 -18.18 -20.21 10.78
N CYS A 226 -18.35 -21.28 11.56
CA CYS A 226 -17.42 -22.41 11.58
C CYS A 226 -17.19 -23.03 10.19
N VAL A 227 -18.15 -22.88 9.28
CA VAL A 227 -18.09 -23.43 7.91
C VAL A 227 -17.02 -22.76 7.02
N VAL A 228 -16.59 -21.53 7.34
CA VAL A 228 -15.54 -20.83 6.57
C VAL A 228 -14.13 -21.04 7.15
N LEU A 229 -14.02 -21.78 8.25
CA LEU A 229 -12.77 -22.01 8.97
C LEU A 229 -12.31 -23.48 8.89
N ASP A 230 -11.00 -23.67 8.89
CA ASP A 230 -10.35 -24.94 9.19
C ASP A 230 -9.72 -24.89 10.59
N THR A 231 -9.73 -26.03 11.29
CA THR A 231 -9.03 -26.22 12.56
C THR A 231 -7.64 -26.82 12.32
N GLU A 232 -6.67 -26.52 13.19
CA GLU A 232 -5.32 -27.09 13.10
C GLU A 232 -5.32 -28.63 13.22
N SER A 233 -6.26 -29.17 14.00
CA SER A 233 -6.45 -30.61 14.20
C SER A 233 -7.21 -31.32 13.07
N GLY A 234 -7.84 -30.57 12.16
CA GLY A 234 -8.79 -31.10 11.17
C GLY A 234 -10.12 -31.57 11.78
N ALA A 235 -10.38 -31.29 13.06
CA ALA A 235 -11.66 -31.53 13.70
C ALA A 235 -12.77 -30.67 13.09
N ARG A 236 -13.99 -31.21 13.05
CA ARG A 236 -15.19 -30.52 12.56
C ARG A 236 -15.98 -29.80 13.64
N ASN A 237 -15.65 -30.06 14.90
CA ASN A 237 -16.19 -29.35 16.05
C ASN A 237 -15.17 -28.30 16.48
N PHE A 238 -15.67 -27.16 16.94
CA PHE A 238 -14.86 -26.02 17.37
C PHE A 238 -15.07 -25.86 18.87
N GLU A 239 -13.99 -25.70 19.60
CA GLU A 239 -13.97 -25.50 21.05
C GLU A 239 -13.16 -24.24 21.39
N VAL A 240 -13.43 -23.68 22.57
CA VAL A 240 -12.66 -22.54 23.08
C VAL A 240 -11.20 -22.95 23.25
N GLY A 241 -10.29 -22.13 22.70
CA GLY A 241 -8.86 -22.39 22.67
C GLY A 241 -8.37 -23.11 21.40
N ASP A 242 -9.25 -23.52 20.49
CA ASP A 242 -8.82 -24.07 19.21
C ASP A 242 -8.09 -23.02 18.36
N ARG A 243 -7.06 -23.48 17.64
CA ARG A 243 -6.43 -22.71 16.56
C ARG A 243 -7.13 -22.95 15.25
N VAL A 244 -7.54 -21.87 14.61
CA VAL A 244 -8.31 -21.87 13.37
C VAL A 244 -7.72 -20.93 12.34
N LYS A 245 -8.02 -21.15 11.07
CA LYS A 245 -7.73 -20.21 9.99
C LYS A 245 -8.87 -20.20 8.98
N PHE A 246 -9.00 -19.15 8.20
CA PHE A 246 -9.91 -19.20 7.04
C PHE A 246 -9.45 -20.29 6.06
N LYS A 247 -10.43 -21.00 5.48
CA LYS A 247 -10.16 -21.91 4.36
C LYS A 247 -9.59 -21.11 3.20
N ASP A 248 -8.87 -21.80 2.31
CA ASP A 248 -8.22 -21.17 1.16
C ASP A 248 -9.19 -20.35 0.28
N ASP A 249 -10.45 -20.79 0.19
CA ASP A 249 -11.51 -20.11 -0.58
C ASP A 249 -12.08 -18.84 0.10
N TYR A 250 -11.82 -18.64 1.39
CA TYR A 250 -12.38 -17.53 2.20
C TYR A 250 -11.32 -16.61 2.82
N ARG A 251 -10.03 -16.97 2.76
CA ARG A 251 -8.95 -16.17 3.37
C ARG A 251 -8.63 -14.88 2.62
N SER A 252 -9.16 -14.69 1.41
CA SER A 252 -8.96 -13.47 0.64
C SER A 252 -10.15 -13.17 -0.25
N GLY A 253 -10.33 -11.90 -0.58
CA GLY A 253 -11.47 -11.45 -1.36
C GLY A 253 -11.55 -9.93 -1.45
N THR A 254 -12.75 -9.44 -1.74
CA THR A 254 -13.08 -8.02 -1.72
C THR A 254 -13.86 -7.66 -0.47
N ILE A 255 -13.71 -6.43 0.01
CA ILE A 255 -14.51 -5.83 1.06
C ILE A 255 -15.80 -5.32 0.41
N ASP A 256 -16.93 -5.70 0.99
CA ASP A 256 -18.26 -5.39 0.45
C ASP A 256 -18.83 -4.09 1.04
N GLU A 257 -18.43 -3.73 2.27
CA GLU A 257 -18.84 -2.48 2.91
C GLU A 257 -17.81 -1.98 3.92
N TYR A 258 -17.83 -0.67 4.17
CA TYR A 258 -17.05 0.00 5.21
C TYR A 258 -17.99 0.66 6.21
N ASP A 259 -17.69 0.51 7.50
CA ASP A 259 -18.26 1.34 8.56
C ASP A 259 -17.15 2.24 9.09
N GLU A 260 -17.10 3.46 8.58
CA GLU A 260 -16.09 4.45 8.96
C GLU A 260 -16.26 4.96 10.40
N ALA A 261 -17.49 4.92 10.94
CA ALA A 261 -17.75 5.38 12.29
C ALA A 261 -17.23 4.39 13.33
N GLU A 262 -17.28 3.09 13.00
CA GLU A 262 -16.83 2.00 13.87
C GLU A 262 -15.47 1.42 13.48
N ASN A 263 -14.79 2.00 12.48
CA ASN A 263 -13.51 1.52 11.94
C ASN A 263 -13.58 0.03 11.56
N ALA A 264 -14.60 -0.37 10.79
CA ALA A 264 -14.84 -1.76 10.44
C ALA A 264 -14.96 -2.01 8.93
N ILE A 265 -14.59 -3.23 8.53
CA ILE A 265 -14.80 -3.77 7.19
C ILE A 265 -15.85 -4.89 7.23
N GLY A 266 -16.75 -4.90 6.25
CA GLY A 266 -17.79 -5.90 6.09
C GLY A 266 -17.49 -6.82 4.91
N ILE A 267 -17.52 -8.14 5.16
CA ILE A 267 -17.25 -9.17 4.15
C ILE A 267 -18.45 -10.12 4.05
N ASP A 268 -18.96 -10.30 2.83
CA ASP A 268 -20.05 -11.22 2.52
C ASP A 268 -19.48 -12.57 2.05
N PHE A 269 -19.30 -13.50 2.98
CA PHE A 269 -18.85 -14.84 2.63
C PHE A 269 -19.94 -15.59 1.84
N ILE A 270 -19.53 -16.21 0.72
CA ILE A 270 -20.41 -16.97 -0.17
C ILE A 270 -21.19 -18.02 0.66
N LYS A 271 -22.52 -18.05 0.47
CA LYS A 271 -23.56 -18.94 1.08
C LYS A 271 -24.54 -18.28 2.07
N GLY A 272 -24.59 -16.95 2.16
CA GLY A 272 -25.71 -16.26 2.82
C GLY A 272 -25.69 -16.33 4.35
N TYR A 273 -24.48 -16.32 4.93
CA TYR A 273 -24.28 -16.29 6.38
C TYR A 273 -24.33 -14.88 6.98
N GLY A 274 -24.86 -13.92 6.24
CA GLY A 274 -24.81 -12.50 6.60
C GLY A 274 -23.44 -11.87 6.33
N ARG A 275 -23.38 -10.56 6.51
CA ARG A 275 -22.16 -9.77 6.44
C ARG A 275 -21.40 -9.93 7.74
N ILE A 276 -20.12 -10.24 7.65
CA ILE A 276 -19.25 -10.31 8.83
C ILE A 276 -18.43 -9.05 8.91
N TRP A 277 -18.60 -8.35 10.03
CA TRP A 277 -17.88 -7.15 10.37
C TRP A 277 -16.62 -7.48 11.16
N MET A 278 -15.51 -6.91 10.74
CA MET A 278 -14.20 -7.03 11.40
C MET A 278 -13.64 -5.64 11.64
N ASP A 279 -12.88 -5.48 12.71
CA ASP A 279 -12.10 -4.26 12.94
C ASP A 279 -11.09 -4.09 11.80
N ALA A 280 -11.06 -2.91 11.18
CA ALA A 280 -10.25 -2.63 10.02
C ALA A 280 -8.75 -2.65 10.34
N ASP A 281 -8.34 -2.17 11.52
CA ASP A 281 -6.94 -2.19 11.92
C ASP A 281 -6.47 -3.61 12.20
N LYS A 282 -7.30 -4.39 12.90
CA LYS A 282 -7.00 -5.80 13.15
C LYS A 282 -6.89 -6.61 11.87
N ALA A 283 -7.84 -6.45 10.95
CA ALA A 283 -7.83 -7.15 9.68
C ALA A 283 -6.64 -6.73 8.79
N TRP A 284 -6.26 -5.44 8.80
CA TRP A 284 -5.17 -4.93 7.97
C TRP A 284 -3.79 -5.48 8.39
N HIS A 285 -3.57 -5.66 9.68
CA HIS A 285 -2.30 -6.14 10.22
C HIS A 285 -2.24 -7.67 10.36
N HIS A 286 -3.27 -8.37 9.90
CA HIS A 286 -3.34 -9.82 10.02
C HIS A 286 -2.64 -10.50 8.83
N GLU A 287 -1.48 -11.11 9.09
CA GLU A 287 -0.76 -11.96 8.13
C GLU A 287 -1.34 -13.38 8.08
#